data_AF-A0AAN6UVW7-F1
#
_entry.id   AF-A0AAN6UVW7-F1
#
_cell.length_a   1.000
_cell.length_b   1.000
_cell.length_c   1.000
_cell.angle_alpha   90.00
_cell.angle_beta   90.00
_cell.angle_gamma   90.00
#
_symmetry.space_group_name_H-M   'P 1'
#
loop_
_entity.id
_entity.type
_entity.pdbx_description
1 polymer ?
#
loop_
_entity_poly.entity_id
_entity_poly.type
_entity_poly.pdbx_seq_one_letter_code
_entity_poly.pdbx_strand_id
1 'polypeptide(L)'
;MFTNWAAALKKRDWYIGEHVNNVVIVAVWLKGFPGVYDAYNITGALDIDERDVFLHEVLVRGPIWANDYRILAILPDSGKPKPAVLSLVSFNLEARIPPDFISGVREKTEIMMNLRPNATKRLQNEVFSLTGTRDDDKFYRLVLSIVGLGYTSEGSNKGTTPTIISLVSGPLRWCILSTDTPSQLEGMPSWTE
;
A
#
# COMPACT_ATOMS: atom_id res chain seq x y z
N MET A 1 -11.99 -0.60 -0.38
CA MET A 1 -10.50 -0.63 -0.30
C MET A 1 -10.06 -0.09 1.06
N PHE A 2 -8.84 -0.36 1.53
CA PHE A 2 -8.40 -0.01 2.90
C PHE A 2 -7.34 1.09 2.98
N THR A 3 -7.54 2.10 3.83
CA THR A 3 -6.59 3.19 4.12
C THR A 3 -5.51 2.86 5.15
N ASN A 4 -5.53 1.64 5.67
CA ASN A 4 -4.64 1.18 6.72
C ASN A 4 -4.06 -0.20 6.37
N TRP A 5 -2.74 -0.34 6.53
CA TRP A 5 -2.02 -1.57 6.20
C TRP A 5 -2.41 -2.75 7.09
N ALA A 6 -2.58 -2.51 8.40
CA ALA A 6 -3.05 -3.53 9.32
C ALA A 6 -4.48 -3.97 9.02
N ALA A 7 -5.36 -3.05 8.61
CA ALA A 7 -6.72 -3.41 8.17
C ALA A 7 -6.69 -4.27 6.91
N ALA A 8 -5.83 -3.92 5.93
CA ALA A 8 -5.64 -4.72 4.73
C ALA A 8 -5.07 -6.12 5.02
N LEU A 9 -4.06 -6.22 5.89
CA LEU A 9 -3.52 -7.50 6.33
C LEU A 9 -4.58 -8.34 7.06
N LYS A 10 -5.37 -7.73 7.95
CA LYS A 10 -6.47 -8.43 8.64
C LYS A 10 -7.51 -8.95 7.67
N LYS A 11 -7.90 -8.16 6.67
CA LYS A 11 -8.87 -8.59 5.64
C LYS A 11 -8.29 -9.72 4.79
N ARG A 12 -7.01 -9.62 4.42
CA ARG A 12 -6.31 -10.71 3.73
C ARG A 12 -6.30 -11.99 4.56
N ASP A 13 -5.93 -11.91 5.84
CA ASP A 13 -5.90 -13.09 6.72
C ASP A 13 -7.30 -13.71 6.88
N TRP A 14 -8.36 -12.89 6.86
CA TRP A 14 -9.74 -13.37 6.80
C TRP A 14 -10.03 -14.14 5.50
N TYR A 15 -9.68 -13.60 4.33
CA TYR A 15 -9.84 -14.32 3.05
C TYR A 15 -9.09 -15.67 3.04
N ILE A 16 -7.85 -15.70 3.53
CA ILE A 16 -7.06 -16.93 3.64
C ILE A 16 -7.76 -17.94 4.58
N GLY A 17 -8.34 -17.46 5.69
CA GLY A 17 -9.15 -18.29 6.59
C GLY A 17 -10.38 -18.89 5.91
N GLU A 18 -10.99 -18.15 4.99
CA GLU A 18 -12.10 -18.60 4.15
C GLU A 18 -11.65 -19.47 2.95
N HIS A 19 -10.42 -19.97 2.96
CA HIS A 19 -9.84 -20.86 1.92
C HIS A 19 -9.77 -20.22 0.53
N VAL A 20 -9.74 -18.89 0.50
CA VAL A 20 -9.48 -18.13 -0.72
C VAL A 20 -8.00 -18.25 -1.07
N ASN A 21 -7.70 -18.66 -2.30
CA ASN A 21 -6.35 -18.85 -2.78
C ASN A 21 -5.87 -17.63 -3.56
N ASN A 22 -4.57 -17.30 -3.47
CA ASN A 22 -3.93 -16.22 -4.23
C ASN A 22 -4.41 -14.81 -3.86
N VAL A 23 -4.53 -14.52 -2.56
CA VAL A 23 -4.96 -13.21 -2.06
C VAL A 23 -3.82 -12.19 -2.14
N VAL A 24 -3.84 -11.33 -3.16
CA VAL A 24 -2.84 -10.26 -3.34
C VAL A 24 -3.26 -8.96 -2.66
N ILE A 25 -2.29 -8.20 -2.17
CA ILE A 25 -2.49 -6.83 -1.70
C ILE A 25 -2.00 -5.86 -2.78
N VAL A 26 -2.91 -5.06 -3.31
CA VAL A 26 -2.60 -4.03 -4.32
C VAL A 26 -2.63 -2.66 -3.68
N ALA A 27 -1.48 -1.97 -3.61
CA ALA A 27 -1.39 -0.61 -3.09
C ALA A 27 -1.66 0.41 -4.20
N VAL A 28 -2.66 1.29 -3.98
CA VAL A 28 -3.13 2.25 -4.99
C VAL A 28 -3.02 3.69 -4.50
N TRP A 29 -2.55 4.56 -5.41
CA TRP A 29 -2.44 6.00 -5.25
C TRP A 29 -3.75 6.72 -5.61
N LEU A 30 -4.45 7.18 -4.56
CA LEU A 30 -5.75 7.84 -4.69
C LEU A 30 -5.70 9.36 -4.65
N LYS A 31 -4.54 10.00 -4.45
CA LYS A 31 -4.45 11.47 -4.46
C LYS A 31 -4.92 12.00 -5.81
N GLY A 32 -5.87 12.94 -5.77
CA GLY A 32 -6.48 13.52 -6.97
C GLY A 32 -7.36 12.55 -7.78
N PHE A 33 -7.69 11.36 -7.25
CA PHE A 33 -8.68 10.49 -7.87
C PHE A 33 -10.09 11.02 -7.54
N PRO A 34 -10.93 11.31 -8.55
CA PRO A 34 -12.31 11.74 -8.29
C PRO A 34 -13.14 10.57 -7.75
N GLY A 35 -14.16 10.87 -6.95
CA GLY A 35 -15.11 9.83 -6.50
C GLY A 35 -14.53 8.83 -5.50
N VAL A 36 -13.59 9.26 -4.66
CA VAL A 36 -13.18 8.51 -3.45
C VAL A 36 -14.03 8.99 -2.29
N TYR A 37 -14.74 8.07 -1.65
CA TYR A 37 -15.63 8.34 -0.54
C TYR A 37 -15.23 7.52 0.68
N ASP A 38 -15.24 8.16 1.84
CA ASP A 38 -15.04 7.48 3.12
C ASP A 38 -16.25 6.61 3.45
N ALA A 39 -16.04 5.30 3.58
CA ALA A 39 -17.13 4.34 3.79
C ALA A 39 -17.79 4.52 5.16
N TYR A 40 -17.00 4.84 6.20
CA TYR A 40 -17.49 5.11 7.55
C TYR A 40 -18.42 6.32 7.59
N ASN A 41 -18.07 7.38 6.87
CA ASN A 41 -18.91 8.57 6.80
C ASN A 41 -20.21 8.31 6.03
N ILE A 42 -20.16 7.50 4.97
CA ILE A 42 -21.37 7.12 4.21
C ILE A 42 -22.29 6.27 5.07
N THR A 43 -21.78 5.26 5.76
CA THR A 43 -22.61 4.38 6.61
C THR A 43 -23.24 5.15 7.76
N GLY A 44 -22.53 6.12 8.33
CA GLY A 44 -23.09 7.05 9.32
C GLY A 44 -24.22 7.92 8.76
N ALA A 45 -24.12 8.38 7.50
CA ALA A 45 -25.19 9.15 6.85
C ALA A 45 -26.41 8.29 6.45
N LEU A 46 -26.22 6.98 6.28
CA LEU A 46 -27.26 6.02 5.93
C LEU A 46 -27.87 5.32 7.17
N ASP A 47 -27.45 5.69 8.37
CA ASP A 47 -27.91 5.09 9.64
C ASP A 47 -27.75 3.56 9.68
N ILE A 48 -26.62 3.08 9.15
CA ILE A 48 -26.29 1.65 9.12
C ILE A 48 -25.71 1.25 10.48
N ASP A 49 -26.35 0.28 11.13
CA ASP A 49 -25.81 -0.38 12.32
C ASP A 49 -24.44 -1.01 12.02
N GLU A 50 -23.55 -1.06 13.02
CA GLU A 50 -22.19 -1.61 12.89
C GLU A 50 -21.25 -0.81 11.95
N ARG A 51 -21.42 0.52 11.84
CA ARG A 51 -20.55 1.40 11.04
C ARG A 51 -19.04 1.22 11.26
N ASP A 52 -18.64 0.80 12.46
CA ASP A 52 -17.23 0.60 12.83
C ASP A 52 -16.55 -0.51 12.01
N VAL A 53 -17.33 -1.41 11.39
CA VAL A 53 -16.82 -2.42 10.44
C VAL A 53 -16.19 -1.76 9.21
N PHE A 54 -16.67 -0.58 8.82
CA PHE A 54 -16.17 0.18 7.66
C PHE A 54 -15.06 1.16 8.04
N LEU A 55 -14.56 1.11 9.28
CA LEU A 55 -13.45 1.94 9.71
C LEU A 55 -12.20 1.61 8.87
N HIS A 56 -11.60 2.65 8.29
CA HIS A 56 -10.49 2.56 7.32
C HIS A 56 -10.88 2.06 5.93
N GLU A 57 -12.16 1.88 5.61
CA GLU A 57 -12.59 1.57 4.26
C GLU A 57 -12.91 2.83 3.44
N VAL A 58 -12.60 2.79 2.15
CA VAL A 58 -13.10 3.75 1.18
C VAL A 58 -13.81 3.04 0.03
N LEU A 59 -14.79 3.74 -0.51
CA LEU A 59 -15.47 3.41 -1.75
C LEU A 59 -14.88 4.26 -2.87
N VAL A 60 -14.58 3.61 -3.99
CA VAL A 60 -14.05 4.28 -5.18
C VAL A 60 -15.08 4.13 -6.29
N ARG A 61 -15.56 5.25 -6.82
CA ARG A 61 -16.47 5.27 -7.95
C ARG A 61 -15.70 5.31 -9.26
N GLY A 62 -15.91 4.28 -10.08
CA GLY A 62 -15.28 4.15 -11.40
C GLY A 62 -14.04 3.25 -11.38
N PRO A 63 -13.55 2.86 -12.56
CA PRO A 63 -12.41 1.96 -12.70
C PRO A 63 -11.08 2.68 -12.37
N ILE A 64 -10.12 1.92 -11.83
CA ILE A 64 -8.72 2.33 -11.73
C ILE A 64 -8.00 1.73 -12.94
N TRP A 65 -7.73 2.53 -13.97
CA TRP A 65 -7.06 2.04 -15.18
C TRP A 65 -5.58 1.80 -14.92
N ALA A 66 -5.03 0.70 -15.45
CA ALA A 66 -3.61 0.39 -15.33
C ALA A 66 -2.71 1.52 -15.89
N ASN A 67 -3.16 2.17 -16.97
CA ASN A 67 -2.46 3.26 -17.64
C ASN A 67 -2.43 4.57 -16.84
N ASP A 68 -3.18 4.67 -15.73
CA ASP A 68 -3.15 5.85 -14.87
C ASP A 68 -1.92 5.86 -13.95
N TYR A 69 -1.11 4.78 -13.95
CA TYR A 69 0.09 4.63 -13.10
C TYR A 69 -0.20 4.87 -11.61
N ARG A 70 -1.39 4.44 -11.18
CA ARG A 70 -1.89 4.56 -9.81
C ARG A 70 -1.55 3.35 -8.95
N ILE A 71 -1.28 2.21 -9.57
CA ILE A 71 -0.85 1.01 -8.84
C ILE A 71 0.62 1.20 -8.45
N LEU A 72 0.89 1.24 -7.16
CA LEU A 72 2.23 1.47 -6.63
C LEU A 72 2.95 0.16 -6.29
N ALA A 73 2.24 -0.85 -5.84
CA ALA A 73 2.83 -2.15 -5.54
C ALA A 73 1.78 -3.25 -5.58
N ILE A 74 2.18 -4.44 -6.04
CA ILE A 74 1.42 -5.67 -5.90
C ILE A 74 2.22 -6.59 -4.97
N LEU A 75 1.64 -6.91 -3.81
CA LEU A 75 2.27 -7.77 -2.81
C LEU A 75 1.56 -9.13 -2.80
N PRO A 76 2.21 -10.18 -3.34
CA PRO A 76 1.58 -11.48 -3.56
C PRO A 76 1.34 -12.26 -2.28
N ASP A 77 0.41 -13.21 -2.38
CA ASP A 77 0.06 -14.13 -1.30
C ASP A 77 1.12 -15.19 -1.10
N SER A 78 1.62 -15.32 0.13
CA SER A 78 2.67 -16.30 0.44
C SER A 78 2.70 -16.75 1.89
N GLY A 79 1.60 -16.53 2.60
CA GLY A 79 1.47 -16.87 4.02
C GLY A 79 1.75 -15.69 4.96
N LYS A 80 2.12 -16.00 6.21
CA LYS A 80 2.09 -14.99 7.29
C LYS A 80 3.09 -13.86 7.05
N PRO A 81 2.67 -12.57 7.12
CA PRO A 81 3.58 -11.43 6.96
C PRO A 81 4.76 -11.50 7.95
N LYS A 82 5.96 -11.30 7.44
CA LYS A 82 7.21 -11.37 8.20
C LYS A 82 7.79 -9.97 8.42
N PRO A 83 8.56 -9.76 9.50
CA PRO A 83 9.23 -8.49 9.71
C PRO A 83 10.34 -8.27 8.69
N ALA A 84 10.40 -7.06 8.13
CA ALA A 84 11.40 -6.62 7.16
C ALA A 84 11.69 -5.13 7.34
N VAL A 85 12.84 -4.69 6.86
CA VAL A 85 13.23 -3.28 6.88
C VAL A 85 12.82 -2.60 5.57
N LEU A 86 12.22 -1.42 5.72
CA LEU A 86 12.07 -0.43 4.67
C LEU A 86 12.88 0.82 5.07
N SER A 87 13.90 1.12 4.28
CA SER A 87 14.83 2.21 4.44
C SER A 87 14.34 3.42 3.65
N LEU A 88 14.29 4.55 4.34
CA LEU A 88 14.15 5.87 3.74
C LEU A 88 15.50 6.59 3.89
N VAL A 89 15.69 7.69 3.17
CA VAL A 89 16.98 8.41 3.12
C VAL A 89 17.56 8.71 4.51
N SER A 90 16.70 8.96 5.50
CA SER A 90 17.10 9.41 6.83
C SER A 90 16.88 8.39 7.96
N PHE A 91 16.18 7.27 7.72
CA PHE A 91 15.87 6.30 8.77
C PHE A 91 15.39 4.95 8.22
N ASN A 92 15.54 3.92 9.04
CA ASN A 92 15.04 2.57 8.78
C ASN A 92 13.77 2.32 9.58
N LEU A 93 12.77 1.71 8.94
CA LEU A 93 11.51 1.33 9.58
C LEU A 93 11.31 -0.18 9.49
N GLU A 94 10.76 -0.78 10.56
CA GLU A 94 10.34 -2.17 10.55
C GLU A 94 8.88 -2.27 10.08
N ALA A 95 8.64 -3.12 9.08
CA ALA A 95 7.35 -3.35 8.47
C ALA A 95 6.99 -4.85 8.50
N ARG A 96 5.69 -5.16 8.51
CA ARG A 96 5.21 -6.53 8.26
C ARG A 96 4.84 -6.67 6.78
N ILE A 97 5.61 -7.46 6.04
CA ILE A 97 5.48 -7.61 4.58
C ILE A 97 5.22 -9.09 4.23
N PRO A 98 4.40 -9.39 3.20
CA PRO A 98 4.23 -10.75 2.69
C PRO A 98 5.59 -11.41 2.35
N PRO A 99 5.78 -12.69 2.71
CA PRO A 99 7.09 -13.33 2.67
C PRO A 99 7.69 -13.47 1.26
N ASP A 100 6.88 -13.60 0.21
CA ASP A 100 7.39 -13.66 -1.17
C ASP A 100 8.07 -12.38 -1.60
N PHE A 101 7.59 -11.24 -1.10
CA PHE A 101 8.18 -9.94 -1.41
C PHE A 101 9.57 -9.79 -0.77
N ILE A 102 9.90 -10.59 0.24
CA ILE A 102 11.22 -10.60 0.87
C ILE A 102 12.03 -11.86 0.54
N SER A 103 11.45 -12.81 -0.20
CA SER A 103 12.12 -14.04 -0.62
C SER A 103 13.32 -13.73 -1.52
N GLY A 104 14.49 -14.26 -1.21
CA GLY A 104 15.72 -14.00 -1.98
C GLY A 104 16.36 -12.62 -1.74
N VAL A 105 15.80 -11.79 -0.85
CA VAL A 105 16.48 -10.56 -0.39
C VAL A 105 17.72 -10.93 0.41
N ARG A 106 18.89 -10.62 -0.15
CA ARG A 106 20.20 -10.91 0.48
C ARG A 106 20.65 -9.81 1.43
N GLU A 107 20.28 -8.57 1.11
CA GLU A 107 20.61 -7.41 1.93
C GLU A 107 19.89 -7.50 3.27
N LYS A 108 20.63 -7.27 4.34
CA LYS A 108 20.08 -7.22 5.69
C LYS A 108 20.50 -5.94 6.37
N THR A 109 19.60 -5.40 7.18
CA THR A 109 19.82 -4.17 7.92
C THR A 109 19.51 -4.42 9.38
N GLU A 110 20.39 -3.93 10.24
CA GLU A 110 20.18 -3.98 11.68
C GLU A 110 19.16 -2.91 12.09
N ILE A 111 18.14 -3.34 12.81
CA ILE A 111 17.12 -2.46 13.39
C ILE A 111 16.72 -3.02 14.75
N MET A 112 16.72 -2.17 15.79
CA MET A 112 16.38 -2.58 17.16
C MET A 112 17.10 -3.88 17.60
N MET A 113 18.41 -3.95 17.36
CA MET A 113 19.28 -5.10 17.69
C MET A 113 18.95 -6.41 16.94
N ASN A 114 18.10 -6.36 15.90
CA ASN A 114 17.75 -7.52 15.08
C ASN A 114 18.20 -7.31 13.64
N LEU A 115 18.78 -8.35 13.04
CA LEU A 115 19.14 -8.35 11.63
C LEU A 115 17.93 -8.79 10.79
N ARG A 116 17.38 -7.87 10.00
CA ARG A 116 16.17 -8.10 9.19
C ARG A 116 16.48 -7.99 7.69
N PRO A 117 15.77 -8.74 6.80
CA PRO A 117 15.86 -8.52 5.35
C PRO A 117 15.48 -7.07 4.99
N ASN A 118 16.26 -6.43 4.14
CA ASN A 118 15.98 -5.09 3.64
C ASN A 118 15.21 -5.15 2.31
N ALA A 119 13.91 -4.87 2.36
CA ALA A 119 13.02 -4.97 1.20
C ALA A 119 12.96 -3.69 0.35
N THR A 120 13.70 -2.63 0.73
CA THR A 120 13.61 -1.30 0.14
C THR A 120 13.79 -1.30 -1.36
N LYS A 121 14.93 -1.85 -1.83
CA LYS A 121 15.26 -1.87 -3.26
C LYS A 121 14.23 -2.65 -4.06
N ARG A 122 13.69 -3.73 -3.50
CA ARG A 122 12.65 -4.52 -4.14
C ARG A 122 11.34 -3.74 -4.25
N LEU A 123 10.95 -3.02 -3.20
CA LEU A 123 9.77 -2.15 -3.23
C LEU A 123 9.94 -0.99 -4.21
N GLN A 124 11.12 -0.38 -4.29
CA GLN A 124 11.41 0.67 -5.27
C GLN A 124 11.33 0.15 -6.71
N ASN A 125 11.88 -1.05 -6.95
CA ASN A 125 11.80 -1.68 -8.27
C ASN A 125 10.36 -2.01 -8.66
N GLU A 126 9.54 -2.46 -7.71
CA GLU A 126 8.11 -2.71 -7.92
C GLU A 126 7.34 -1.43 -8.25
N VAL A 127 7.57 -0.35 -7.51
CA VAL A 127 6.98 0.96 -7.83
C VAL A 127 7.40 1.40 -9.23
N PHE A 128 8.68 1.26 -9.56
CA PHE A 128 9.19 1.64 -10.87
C PHE A 128 8.60 0.78 -12.00
N SER A 129 8.47 -0.54 -11.82
CA SER A 129 7.91 -1.43 -12.85
C SER A 129 6.45 -1.12 -13.16
N LEU A 130 5.67 -0.71 -12.14
CA LEU A 130 4.24 -0.43 -12.28
C LEU A 130 3.94 1.01 -12.70
N THR A 131 4.80 1.98 -12.37
CA THR A 131 4.56 3.40 -12.63
C THR A 131 5.45 3.99 -13.73
N GLY A 132 6.47 3.25 -14.19
CA GLY A 132 7.47 3.72 -15.15
C GLY A 132 8.36 4.86 -14.63
N THR A 133 8.21 5.30 -13.38
CA THR A 133 8.89 6.48 -12.83
C THR A 133 9.41 6.22 -11.42
N ARG A 134 10.54 6.85 -11.09
CA ARG A 134 11.06 6.87 -9.70
C ARG A 134 10.50 8.11 -9.02
N ASP A 135 9.32 7.97 -8.45
CA ASP A 135 8.66 9.02 -7.68
C ASP A 135 8.90 8.79 -6.18
N ASP A 136 9.88 9.52 -5.64
CA ASP A 136 10.27 9.40 -4.24
C ASP A 136 9.15 9.80 -3.27
N ASP A 137 8.24 10.72 -3.65
CA ASP A 137 7.10 11.12 -2.82
C ASP A 137 6.09 9.97 -2.72
N LYS A 138 5.75 9.33 -3.84
CA LYS A 138 4.89 8.13 -3.85
C LYS A 138 5.53 6.99 -3.07
N PHE A 139 6.83 6.74 -3.27
CA PHE A 139 7.55 5.68 -2.57
C PHE A 139 7.58 5.93 -1.06
N TYR A 140 7.97 7.13 -0.63
CA TYR A 140 8.06 7.49 0.78
C TYR A 140 6.70 7.31 1.48
N ARG A 141 5.63 7.76 0.83
CA ARG A 141 4.27 7.60 1.34
C ARG A 141 3.83 6.15 1.39
N LEU A 142 4.16 5.35 0.39
CA LEU A 142 3.89 3.92 0.41
C LEU A 142 4.59 3.25 1.59
N VAL A 143 5.86 3.57 1.84
CA VAL A 143 6.59 3.05 2.99
C VAL A 143 5.90 3.42 4.31
N LEU A 144 5.59 4.71 4.52
CA LEU A 144 4.87 5.17 5.72
C LEU A 144 3.52 4.47 5.90
N SER A 145 2.83 4.22 4.79
CA SER A 145 1.55 3.52 4.74
C SER A 145 1.68 2.08 5.22
N ILE A 146 2.69 1.35 4.71
CA ILE A 146 2.97 -0.04 5.07
C ILE A 146 3.35 -0.16 6.56
N VAL A 147 4.08 0.82 7.12
CA VAL A 147 4.47 0.78 8.54
C VAL A 147 3.38 1.31 9.47
N GLY A 148 2.25 1.79 8.93
CA GLY A 148 1.13 2.32 9.71
C GLY A 148 1.39 3.70 10.31
N LEU A 149 2.31 4.47 9.74
CA LEU A 149 2.60 5.83 10.17
C LEU A 149 1.71 6.83 9.43
N GLY A 150 0.91 7.56 10.21
CA GLY A 150 0.13 8.70 9.72
C GLY A 150 1.03 9.82 9.24
N TYR A 151 0.64 10.46 8.14
CA TYR A 151 1.34 11.62 7.62
C TYR A 151 0.37 12.64 7.05
N THR A 152 0.70 13.92 7.22
CA THR A 152 0.07 14.99 6.45
C THR A 152 1.03 15.48 5.38
N SER A 153 0.47 16.00 4.29
CA SER A 153 1.27 16.67 3.27
C SER A 153 0.63 17.98 2.97
N GLU A 154 1.36 19.03 3.30
CA GLU A 154 1.14 20.33 2.71
C GLU A 154 1.65 20.27 1.27
N GLY A 155 0.76 20.49 0.31
CA GLY A 155 1.15 20.63 -1.08
C GLY A 155 1.83 21.98 -1.26
N SER A 156 3.15 22.00 -1.47
CA SER A 156 3.83 23.19 -1.98
C SER A 156 3.36 23.43 -3.42
N ASN A 157 2.40 24.34 -3.59
CA ASN A 157 2.12 24.91 -4.89
C ASN A 157 3.28 25.83 -5.26
N LYS A 158 4.08 25.36 -6.23
CA LYS A 158 5.16 26.04 -6.99
C LYS A 158 6.58 25.82 -6.46
N GLY A 159 7.39 25.22 -7.35
CA GLY A 159 8.84 25.44 -7.44
C GLY A 159 9.66 24.96 -6.24
N THR A 160 10.18 23.74 -6.35
CA THR A 160 11.43 23.31 -5.70
C THR A 160 11.55 23.62 -4.20
N THR A 161 10.55 23.21 -3.42
CA THR A 161 10.70 23.09 -1.96
C THR A 161 10.32 21.67 -1.54
N PRO A 162 11.12 21.02 -0.68
CA PRO A 162 10.86 19.65 -0.24
C PRO A 162 9.52 19.58 0.48
N THR A 163 8.68 18.63 0.09
CA THR A 163 7.43 18.32 0.80
C THR A 163 7.77 17.99 2.26
N ILE A 164 7.41 18.87 3.18
CA ILE A 164 7.54 18.59 4.61
C ILE A 164 6.43 17.59 4.95
N ILE A 165 6.83 16.35 5.24
CA ILE A 165 5.93 15.30 5.69
C ILE A 165 6.02 15.27 7.21
N SER A 166 5.03 15.87 7.89
CA SER A 166 4.88 15.76 9.33
C SER A 166 4.19 14.44 9.68
N LEU A 167 4.79 13.67 10.59
CA LEU A 167 4.13 12.53 11.22
C LEU A 167 2.98 13.05 12.08
N VAL A 168 1.74 12.79 11.68
CA VAL A 168 0.56 13.13 12.48
C VAL A 168 -0.44 11.99 12.37
N SER A 169 -1.09 11.63 13.48
CA SER A 169 -2.22 10.71 13.50
C SER A 169 -3.45 11.38 12.86
N GLY A 170 -3.61 11.23 11.55
CA GLY A 170 -4.75 11.74 10.77
C GLY A 170 -5.08 10.83 9.58
N PRO A 171 -6.30 10.91 9.04
CA PRO A 171 -6.84 9.89 8.12
C PRO A 171 -6.12 9.94 6.77
N LEU A 172 -5.62 8.78 6.34
CA LEU A 172 -4.69 8.63 5.22
C LEU A 172 -5.43 8.39 3.88
N ARG A 173 -4.87 8.96 2.78
CA ARG A 173 -5.45 9.05 1.42
C ARG A 173 -4.87 8.04 0.41
N TRP A 174 -4.92 6.75 0.73
CA TRP A 174 -4.49 5.66 -0.16
C TRP A 174 -5.29 4.42 0.16
N CYS A 175 -5.22 3.40 -0.71
CA CYS A 175 -6.08 2.25 -0.57
C CYS A 175 -5.48 0.94 -1.03
N ILE A 176 -5.76 -0.10 -0.26
CA ILE A 176 -5.40 -1.48 -0.58
C ILE A 176 -6.62 -2.24 -1.08
N LEU A 177 -6.48 -2.85 -2.25
CA LEU A 177 -7.41 -3.82 -2.78
C LEU A 177 -6.90 -5.23 -2.45
N SER A 178 -7.77 -6.06 -1.88
CA SER A 178 -7.56 -7.49 -1.71
C SER A 178 -8.50 -8.16 -2.70
N THR A 179 -7.99 -8.79 -3.75
CA THR A 179 -8.82 -9.45 -4.76
C THR A 179 -8.54 -10.93 -4.84
N ASP A 180 -9.59 -11.66 -5.19
CA ASP A 180 -9.56 -13.05 -5.58
C ASP A 180 -9.33 -13.09 -7.10
N THR A 181 -8.19 -13.62 -7.55
CA THR A 181 -7.71 -13.78 -8.95
C THR A 181 -7.13 -12.55 -9.72
N PRO A 182 -6.14 -12.79 -10.62
CA PRO A 182 -5.49 -11.78 -11.47
C PRO A 182 -6.21 -11.52 -12.82
N SER A 183 -7.45 -12.02 -13.00
CA SER A 183 -8.19 -11.92 -14.27
C SER A 183 -8.65 -10.50 -14.62
N GLN A 184 -8.48 -9.51 -13.74
CA GLN A 184 -8.62 -8.09 -14.08
C GLN A 184 -7.33 -7.42 -14.56
N LEU A 185 -6.23 -8.18 -14.70
CA LEU A 185 -4.94 -7.74 -15.26
C LEU A 185 -4.68 -8.32 -16.67
N GLU A 186 -5.68 -8.95 -17.30
CA GLU A 186 -5.60 -9.37 -18.71
C GLU A 186 -5.55 -8.13 -19.61
N GLY A 187 -4.33 -7.70 -19.91
CA GLY A 187 -4.04 -6.49 -20.68
C GLY A 187 -2.58 -6.02 -20.54
N MET A 188 -1.78 -6.62 -19.65
CA MET A 188 -0.34 -6.34 -19.60
C MET A 188 0.40 -7.12 -20.72
N PRO A 189 1.26 -6.46 -21.51
CA PRO A 189 2.02 -7.12 -22.56
C PRO A 189 3.01 -8.13 -21.96
N SER A 190 2.97 -9.36 -22.47
CA SER A 190 4.00 -10.36 -22.25
C SER A 190 5.29 -9.92 -22.95
N TRP A 191 6.35 -9.68 -22.19
CA TRP A 191 7.69 -9.54 -22.77
C TRP A 191 8.46 -10.83 -22.53
N THR A 192 8.41 -11.73 -23.52
CA THR A 192 9.41 -12.76 -23.73
C THR A 192 10.52 -12.20 -24.63
N GLU A 193 11.74 -12.43 -24.15
CA GLU A 193 13.08 -12.27 -24.76
C GLU A 193 13.66 -10.85 -24.91
#